data_AF-A0AAN6X6C6-F1
#
_entry.id   AF-A0AAN6X6C6-F1
#
_cell.length_a   1.000
_cell.length_b   1.000
_cell.length_c   1.000
_cell.angle_alpha   90.00
_cell.angle_beta   90.00
_cell.angle_gamma   90.00
#
_symmetry.space_group_name_H-M   'P 1'
#
loop_
_entity.id
_entity.type
_entity.pdbx_description
1 polymer ?
#
loop_
_entity_poly.entity_id
_entity_poly.type
_entity_poly.pdbx_seq_one_letter_code
_entity_poly.pdbx_strand_id
1 'polypeptide(L)'
;MMLAISTQSLLPLGITALLIPPAHAFSLSEWLSKDPYADGGTVQEQIQCYTLPYGAIGMASHILTYFTAYMLSRGRNPVLVWKRLRHRRFNLSVAAIGFVITLVLTSLTMARCRRTWPFILVAVWKLVLSVTLTGMRVQAALETHDEPKREKTKVMDTNPEEQVRLNQKEDDSDDEEWHGYHLPGLKGRYHRVWYWVPLYVLGVVVGFVGIMNIVSKHIMGNQQLRIITGVFGGVVLLIVLVVVALSWLMMSGSGGCVGIVGVSCLAATGVAVFALSVLFAFYTDWVLAALAEDLVGTPSQDNAVFYWMYFAAKRLPMVSF
;
A
#
# COMPACT_ATOMS: atom_id res chain seq x y z
N MET A 1 0.87 -23.06 -31.92
CA MET A 1 1.97 -22.06 -32.07
C MET A 1 2.77 -22.09 -30.76
N MET A 2 3.78 -22.95 -30.69
CA MET A 2 4.61 -23.14 -29.49
C MET A 2 5.63 -22.00 -29.43
N LEU A 3 5.48 -21.08 -28.48
CA LEU A 3 6.50 -20.10 -28.14
C LEU A 3 7.67 -20.84 -27.47
N ALA A 4 8.78 -20.94 -28.19
CA ALA A 4 10.06 -21.35 -27.63
C ALA A 4 10.50 -20.33 -26.57
N ILE A 5 10.25 -20.64 -25.30
CA ILE A 5 10.78 -19.90 -24.17
C ILE A 5 12.27 -20.26 -24.08
N SER A 6 13.12 -19.36 -24.58
CA SER A 6 14.57 -19.48 -24.47
C SER A 6 14.99 -19.50 -23.00
N THR A 7 15.57 -20.62 -22.56
CA THR A 7 16.01 -20.90 -21.18
C THR A 7 17.35 -20.26 -20.81
N GLN A 8 17.81 -19.21 -21.51
CA GLN A 8 19.17 -18.67 -21.35
C GLN A 8 19.39 -17.61 -20.26
N SER A 9 18.44 -17.31 -19.37
CA SER A 9 18.62 -16.18 -18.43
C SER A 9 18.16 -16.46 -17.01
N LEU A 10 18.92 -17.32 -16.32
CA LEU A 10 19.03 -17.38 -14.85
C LEU A 10 20.44 -16.94 -14.41
N LEU A 11 21.01 -15.93 -15.07
CA LEU A 11 22.18 -15.22 -14.54
C LEU A 11 21.75 -14.37 -13.34
N PRO A 12 22.57 -14.26 -12.27
CA PRO A 12 22.24 -13.47 -11.10
C PRO A 12 22.00 -12.02 -11.51
N LEU A 13 20.78 -11.54 -11.21
CA LEU A 13 20.24 -10.19 -11.47
C LEU A 13 21.14 -9.00 -11.01
N GLY A 14 22.27 -9.27 -10.36
CA GLY A 14 23.16 -8.24 -9.80
C GLY A 14 24.17 -7.63 -10.78
N ILE A 15 24.48 -8.26 -11.92
CA ILE A 15 25.60 -7.81 -12.79
C ILE A 15 25.12 -7.08 -14.06
N THR A 16 23.86 -7.22 -14.47
CA THR A 16 23.32 -6.59 -15.70
C THR A 16 23.12 -5.07 -15.61
N ALA A 17 23.22 -4.46 -14.43
CA ALA A 17 23.06 -3.00 -14.29
C ALA A 17 24.23 -2.20 -14.90
N LEU A 18 25.40 -2.81 -15.12
CA LEU A 18 26.59 -2.15 -15.63
C LEU A 18 26.71 -2.12 -17.17
N LEU A 19 25.79 -2.77 -17.89
CA LEU A 19 25.79 -2.86 -19.35
C LEU A 19 24.55 -2.22 -19.99
N ILE A 20 23.92 -1.26 -19.29
CA ILE A 20 22.85 -0.47 -19.90
C ILE A 20 23.53 0.50 -20.89
N PRO A 21 23.32 0.36 -22.21
CA PRO A 21 23.86 1.31 -23.19
C PRO A 21 23.42 2.73 -22.81
N PRO A 22 24.23 3.76 -23.14
CA PRO A 22 23.90 5.13 -22.80
C PRO A 22 22.49 5.44 -23.28
N ALA A 23 21.61 5.77 -22.33
CA ALA A 23 20.21 6.03 -22.62
C ALA A 23 20.16 7.18 -23.64
N HIS A 24 19.68 6.88 -24.85
CA HIS A 24 19.31 7.93 -25.80
C HIS A 24 18.41 8.93 -25.07
N ALA A 25 18.65 10.22 -25.28
CA ALA A 25 17.92 11.28 -24.59
C ALA A 25 16.41 11.07 -24.73
N PHE A 26 15.77 10.65 -23.63
CA PHE A 26 14.34 10.37 -23.61
C PHE A 26 13.58 11.68 -23.57
N SER A 27 12.94 12.05 -24.68
CA SER A 27 12.06 13.22 -24.75
C SER A 27 10.72 12.88 -24.10
N LEU A 28 10.59 13.22 -22.80
CA LEU A 28 9.36 12.99 -22.04
C LEU A 28 8.14 13.67 -22.69
N SER A 29 8.32 14.88 -23.23
CA SER A 29 7.23 15.61 -23.90
C SER A 29 6.76 14.90 -25.16
N GLU A 30 7.69 14.38 -25.98
CA GLU A 30 7.35 13.63 -27.18
C GLU A 30 6.60 12.33 -26.83
N TRP A 31 7.10 11.60 -25.82
CA TRP A 31 6.47 10.37 -25.35
C TRP A 31 5.06 10.59 -24.78
N LEU A 32 4.83 11.67 -24.03
CA LEU A 32 3.51 12.04 -23.50
C LEU A 32 2.56 12.56 -24.61
N SER A 33 3.11 13.18 -25.66
CA SER A 33 2.32 13.72 -26.77
C SER A 33 1.83 12.66 -27.75
N LYS A 34 2.54 11.52 -27.85
CA LYS A 34 2.13 10.42 -28.72
C LYS A 34 0.83 9.83 -28.20
N ASP A 35 -0.17 9.70 -29.07
CA ASP A 35 -1.41 9.02 -28.71
C ASP A 35 -1.10 7.56 -28.34
N PRO A 36 -1.36 7.12 -27.08
CA PRO A 36 -1.09 5.76 -26.65
C PRO A 36 -1.92 4.71 -27.43
N TYR A 37 -2.91 5.12 -28.21
CA TYR A 37 -3.80 4.26 -29.00
C TYR A 37 -3.61 4.43 -30.52
N ALA A 38 -2.54 5.12 -30.98
CA ALA A 38 -2.30 5.36 -32.40
C ALA A 38 -2.12 4.10 -33.26
N ASP A 39 -1.64 3.00 -32.67
CA ASP A 39 -1.30 1.76 -33.41
C ASP A 39 -2.51 0.86 -33.71
N GLY A 40 -3.75 1.32 -33.46
CA GLY A 40 -4.98 0.66 -33.94
C GLY A 40 -5.44 -0.59 -33.18
N GLY A 41 -4.87 -0.89 -32.02
CA GLY A 41 -5.30 -2.01 -31.16
C GLY A 41 -6.52 -1.67 -30.29
N THR A 42 -7.30 -2.70 -29.93
CA THR A 42 -8.42 -2.54 -28.99
C THR A 42 -7.89 -2.26 -27.57
N VAL A 43 -8.68 -1.62 -26.72
CA VAL A 43 -8.31 -1.34 -25.32
C VAL A 43 -8.06 -2.63 -24.55
N GLN A 44 -8.84 -3.65 -24.88
CA GLN A 44 -8.80 -4.99 -24.34
C GLN A 44 -7.48 -5.68 -24.68
N GLU A 45 -6.91 -5.45 -25.87
CA GLU A 45 -5.56 -5.92 -26.22
C GLU A 45 -4.48 -5.17 -25.44
N GLN A 46 -4.65 -3.86 -25.25
CA GLN A 46 -3.64 -3.05 -24.55
C GLN A 46 -3.55 -3.38 -23.07
N ILE A 47 -4.68 -3.65 -22.40
CA ILE A 47 -4.66 -3.99 -20.97
C ILE A 47 -4.00 -5.35 -20.70
N GLN A 48 -3.84 -6.23 -21.70
CA GLN A 48 -3.11 -7.50 -21.54
C GLN A 48 -1.62 -7.31 -21.22
N CYS A 49 -1.02 -6.14 -21.48
CA CYS A 49 0.34 -5.86 -21.02
C CYS A 49 0.42 -5.68 -19.50
N TYR A 50 -0.72 -5.35 -18.85
CA TYR A 50 -0.79 -4.94 -17.47
C TYR A 50 -1.00 -6.14 -16.55
N THR A 51 0.07 -6.55 -15.84
CA THR A 51 0.07 -7.78 -15.05
C THR A 51 -0.26 -7.60 -13.57
N LEU A 52 -0.54 -6.38 -13.11
CA LEU A 52 -0.80 -6.10 -11.70
C LEU A 52 -2.28 -6.29 -11.37
N PRO A 53 -2.63 -6.74 -10.14
CA PRO A 53 -4.02 -6.88 -9.71
C PRO A 53 -4.86 -5.61 -9.89
N TYR A 54 -6.06 -5.79 -10.43
CA TYR A 54 -7.11 -4.79 -10.63
C TYR A 54 -8.49 -5.41 -10.33
N GLY A 55 -9.59 -4.67 -10.53
CA GLY A 55 -10.94 -5.13 -10.23
C GLY A 55 -11.18 -5.40 -8.75
N ALA A 56 -12.12 -6.31 -8.47
CA ALA A 56 -12.45 -6.72 -7.09
C ALA A 56 -11.23 -7.28 -6.35
N ILE A 57 -10.37 -8.05 -7.04
CA ILE A 57 -9.13 -8.60 -6.44
C ILE A 57 -8.14 -7.47 -6.11
N GLY A 58 -7.98 -6.49 -7.01
CA GLY A 58 -7.19 -5.28 -6.79
C GLY A 58 -7.69 -4.46 -5.59
N MET A 59 -9.00 -4.26 -5.50
CA MET A 59 -9.63 -3.54 -4.40
C MET A 59 -9.40 -4.25 -3.06
N ALA A 60 -9.67 -5.56 -2.98
CA ALA A 60 -9.39 -6.37 -1.80
C ALA A 60 -7.90 -6.31 -1.42
N SER A 61 -7.03 -6.32 -2.44
CA SER A 61 -5.60 -6.13 -2.26
C SER A 61 -5.28 -4.76 -1.63
N HIS A 62 -5.91 -3.67 -2.04
CA HIS A 62 -5.71 -2.37 -1.41
C HIS A 62 -6.22 -2.33 0.04
N ILE A 63 -7.41 -2.89 0.31
CA ILE A 63 -7.98 -2.97 1.68
C ILE A 63 -7.01 -3.68 2.62
N LEU A 64 -6.53 -4.88 2.24
CA LEU A 64 -5.57 -5.65 3.04
C LEU A 64 -4.25 -4.89 3.24
N THR A 65 -3.85 -4.09 2.25
CA THR A 65 -2.62 -3.31 2.31
C THR A 65 -2.73 -2.18 3.34
N TYR A 66 -3.83 -1.40 3.31
CA TYR A 66 -4.07 -0.35 4.28
C TYR A 66 -4.27 -0.92 5.68
N PHE A 67 -4.98 -2.05 5.80
CA PHE A 67 -5.13 -2.76 7.08
C PHE A 67 -3.77 -3.20 7.64
N THR A 68 -2.90 -3.79 6.81
CA THR A 68 -1.55 -4.17 7.22
C THR A 68 -0.73 -2.97 7.68
N ALA A 69 -0.76 -1.86 6.92
CA ALA A 69 -0.05 -0.63 7.29
C ALA A 69 -0.54 -0.07 8.63
N TYR A 70 -1.86 -0.05 8.84
CA TYR A 70 -2.47 0.39 10.09
C TYR A 70 -2.03 -0.50 11.27
N MET A 71 -2.10 -1.82 11.12
CA MET A 71 -1.71 -2.77 12.17
C MET A 71 -0.23 -2.65 12.54
N LEU A 72 0.65 -2.53 11.55
CA LEU A 72 2.08 -2.35 11.77
C LEU A 72 2.40 -0.98 12.39
N SER A 73 1.66 0.09 12.04
CA SER A 73 1.79 1.39 12.71
C SER A 73 1.42 1.36 14.20
N ARG A 74 0.62 0.36 14.62
CA ARG A 74 0.27 0.09 16.02
C ARG A 74 1.23 -0.90 16.70
N GLY A 75 2.25 -1.40 16.00
CA GLY A 75 3.17 -2.43 16.49
C GLY A 75 2.52 -3.80 16.70
N ARG A 76 1.41 -4.07 16.00
CA ARG A 76 0.62 -5.31 16.13
C ARG A 76 0.76 -6.18 14.89
N ASN A 77 0.64 -7.48 15.09
CA ASN A 77 0.66 -8.45 14.01
C ASN A 77 -0.63 -8.34 13.17
N PRO A 78 -0.55 -8.22 11.84
CA PRO A 78 -1.71 -8.05 10.97
C PRO A 78 -2.58 -9.32 10.83
N VAL A 79 -2.03 -10.52 11.02
CA VAL A 79 -2.81 -11.77 11.02
C VAL A 79 -3.36 -12.07 12.41
N LEU A 80 -2.53 -11.88 13.45
CA LEU A 80 -2.90 -12.09 14.85
C LEU A 80 -3.00 -10.75 15.56
N VAL A 81 -4.12 -10.05 15.35
CA VAL A 81 -4.36 -8.65 15.80
C VAL A 81 -4.02 -8.39 17.27
N TRP A 82 -4.09 -9.41 18.12
CA TRP A 82 -3.83 -9.34 19.56
C TRP A 82 -2.35 -9.51 19.94
N LYS A 83 -1.50 -10.07 19.06
CA LYS A 83 -0.09 -10.30 19.34
C LYS A 83 0.77 -9.11 18.90
N ARG A 84 1.76 -8.75 19.73
CA ARG A 84 2.81 -7.77 19.40
C ARG A 84 3.87 -8.43 18.51
N LEU A 85 4.50 -7.62 17.65
CA LEU A 85 5.63 -8.04 16.83
C LEU A 85 6.85 -8.29 17.71
N ARG A 86 7.44 -9.49 17.64
CA ARG A 86 8.56 -9.90 18.49
C ARG A 86 9.88 -10.00 17.71
N HIS A 87 9.84 -10.29 16.41
CA HIS A 87 11.05 -10.64 15.66
C HIS A 87 11.44 -9.57 14.63
N ARG A 88 12.14 -8.52 15.07
CA ARG A 88 12.58 -7.41 14.22
C ARG A 88 13.28 -7.86 12.93
N ARG A 89 14.27 -8.77 13.03
CA ARG A 89 15.08 -9.24 11.89
C ARG A 89 14.22 -9.96 10.85
N PHE A 90 13.36 -10.86 11.31
CA PHE A 90 12.46 -11.60 10.43
C PHE A 90 11.51 -10.66 9.70
N ASN A 91 10.91 -9.70 10.41
CA ASN A 91 9.99 -8.72 9.83
C ASN A 91 10.69 -7.85 8.78
N LEU A 92 11.93 -7.45 9.02
CA LEU A 92 12.76 -6.72 8.06
C LEU A 92 13.05 -7.55 6.81
N SER A 93 13.47 -8.81 6.97
CA SER A 93 13.77 -9.71 5.86
C SER A 93 12.55 -9.98 4.99
N VAL A 94 11.40 -10.26 5.60
CA VAL A 94 10.13 -10.49 4.88
C VAL A 94 9.69 -9.23 4.12
N ALA A 95 9.83 -8.05 4.72
CA ALA A 95 9.54 -6.79 4.05
C ALA A 95 10.47 -6.53 2.86
N ALA A 96 11.77 -6.76 3.03
CA ALA A 96 12.76 -6.57 1.97
C ALA A 96 12.54 -7.54 0.79
N ILE A 97 12.32 -8.83 1.07
CA ILE A 97 12.05 -9.85 0.04
C ILE A 97 10.76 -9.50 -0.73
N GLY A 98 9.68 -9.17 -0.02
CA GLY A 98 8.43 -8.77 -0.65
C GLY A 98 8.60 -7.53 -1.52
N PHE A 99 9.35 -6.52 -1.05
CA PHE A 99 9.63 -5.32 -1.82
C PHE A 99 10.41 -5.62 -3.10
N VAL A 100 11.49 -6.40 -3.03
CA VAL A 100 12.31 -6.77 -4.20
C VAL A 100 11.46 -7.49 -5.26
N ILE A 101 10.63 -8.45 -4.85
CA ILE A 101 9.74 -9.15 -5.78
C ILE A 101 8.74 -8.17 -6.42
N THR A 102 8.11 -7.29 -5.62
CA THR A 102 7.17 -6.31 -6.17
C THR A 102 7.83 -5.33 -7.13
N LEU A 103 9.05 -4.87 -6.82
CA LEU A 103 9.84 -3.98 -7.66
C LEU A 103 10.10 -4.62 -9.02
N VAL A 104 10.62 -5.86 -9.05
CA VAL A 104 10.89 -6.59 -10.30
C VAL A 104 9.62 -6.76 -11.13
N LEU A 105 8.52 -7.22 -10.52
CA LEU A 105 7.26 -7.47 -11.24
C LEU A 105 6.61 -6.17 -11.75
N THR A 106 6.68 -5.09 -10.98
CA THR A 106 6.18 -3.78 -11.43
C THR A 106 7.05 -3.20 -12.54
N SER A 107 8.38 -3.34 -12.47
CA SER A 107 9.29 -2.96 -13.56
C SER A 107 9.02 -3.77 -14.85
N LEU A 108 8.77 -5.07 -14.75
CA LEU A 108 8.36 -5.90 -15.89
C LEU A 108 7.03 -5.43 -16.48
N THR A 109 6.07 -5.03 -15.64
CA THR A 109 4.80 -4.44 -16.10
C THR A 109 5.06 -3.16 -16.90
N MET A 110 5.90 -2.25 -16.39
CA MET A 110 6.26 -1.02 -17.11
C MET A 110 6.95 -1.32 -18.45
N ALA A 111 7.85 -2.29 -18.48
CA ALA A 111 8.55 -2.69 -19.71
C ALA A 111 7.58 -3.26 -20.76
N ARG A 112 6.62 -4.09 -20.34
CA ARG A 112 5.56 -4.65 -21.20
C ARG A 112 4.62 -3.57 -21.71
N CYS A 113 4.21 -2.65 -20.85
CA CYS A 113 3.32 -1.54 -21.19
C CYS A 113 4.04 -0.30 -21.74
N ARG A 114 5.28 -0.43 -22.24
CA ARG A 114 6.09 0.72 -22.72
C ARG A 114 5.45 1.57 -23.82
N ARG A 115 4.50 0.99 -24.56
CA ARG A 115 3.77 1.68 -25.65
C ARG A 115 2.59 2.51 -25.16
N THR A 116 2.15 2.28 -23.92
CA THR A 116 0.92 2.86 -23.37
C THR A 116 1.24 3.56 -22.05
N TRP A 117 1.74 4.79 -22.19
CA TRP A 117 2.18 5.61 -21.06
C TRP A 117 1.19 5.71 -19.89
N PRO A 118 -0.15 5.74 -20.10
CA PRO A 118 -1.07 5.86 -18.97
C PRO A 118 -0.97 4.66 -18.01
N PHE A 119 -0.84 3.43 -18.54
CA PHE A 119 -0.65 2.24 -17.70
C PHE A 119 0.70 2.24 -16.98
N ILE A 120 1.74 2.84 -17.58
CA ILE A 120 3.03 3.02 -16.91
C ILE A 120 2.87 3.96 -15.71
N LEU A 121 2.17 5.08 -15.83
CA LEU A 121 1.96 5.99 -14.68
C LEU A 121 1.22 5.31 -13.54
N VAL A 122 0.22 4.47 -13.86
CA VAL A 122 -0.48 3.66 -12.85
C VAL A 122 0.46 2.64 -12.21
N ALA A 123 1.32 1.98 -12.99
CA ALA A 123 2.33 1.06 -12.47
C ALA A 123 3.37 1.78 -11.59
N VAL A 124 3.84 2.97 -11.99
CA VAL A 124 4.73 3.82 -11.21
C VAL A 124 4.09 4.20 -9.88
N TRP A 125 2.82 4.61 -9.88
CA TRP A 125 2.10 4.86 -8.64
C TRP A 125 2.01 3.63 -7.73
N LYS A 126 1.68 2.45 -8.28
CA LYS A 126 1.68 1.20 -7.50
C LYS A 126 3.07 0.87 -6.93
N LEU A 127 4.14 1.18 -7.66
CA LEU A 127 5.50 1.07 -7.15
C LEU A 127 5.76 2.05 -6.00
N VAL A 128 5.39 3.33 -6.16
CA VAL A 128 5.52 4.36 -5.11
C VAL A 128 4.74 3.97 -3.85
N LEU A 129 3.54 3.41 -4.00
CA LEU A 129 2.78 2.83 -2.90
C LEU A 129 3.56 1.69 -2.22
N SER A 130 4.16 0.78 -2.99
CA SER A 130 4.99 -0.32 -2.45
C SER A 130 6.21 0.20 -1.68
N VAL A 131 6.92 1.20 -2.22
CA VAL A 131 8.06 1.87 -1.57
C VAL A 131 7.62 2.51 -0.25
N THR A 132 6.55 3.31 -0.29
CA THR A 132 6.00 4.00 0.89
C THR A 132 5.70 3.01 2.01
N LEU A 133 4.96 1.94 1.69
CA LEU A 133 4.57 0.94 2.68
C LEU A 133 5.76 0.17 3.22
N THR A 134 6.75 -0.13 2.37
CA THR A 134 7.99 -0.78 2.80
C THR A 134 8.77 0.14 3.73
N GLY A 135 8.86 1.44 3.43
CA GLY A 135 9.46 2.45 4.30
C GLY A 135 8.77 2.52 5.67
N MET A 136 7.43 2.60 5.69
CA MET A 136 6.65 2.56 6.92
C MET A 136 6.91 1.29 7.74
N ARG A 137 7.01 0.12 7.08
CA ARG A 137 7.28 -1.18 7.71
C ARG A 137 8.68 -1.26 8.31
N VAL A 138 9.69 -0.87 7.55
CA VAL A 138 11.09 -0.84 8.01
C VAL A 138 11.17 0.07 9.21
N GLN A 139 10.59 1.26 9.15
CA GLN A 139 10.60 2.20 10.26
C GLN A 139 9.88 1.66 11.50
N ALA A 140 8.70 1.06 11.35
CA ALA A 140 8.00 0.41 12.45
C ALA A 140 8.84 -0.72 13.09
N ALA A 141 9.53 -1.53 12.27
CA ALA A 141 10.41 -2.60 12.74
C ALA A 141 11.70 -2.07 13.42
N LEU A 142 12.22 -0.91 13.00
CA LEU A 142 13.34 -0.26 13.67
C LEU A 142 12.96 0.29 15.05
N GLU A 143 11.70 0.70 15.23
CA GLU A 143 11.17 1.21 16.50
C GLU A 143 10.74 0.11 17.48
N THR A 144 10.57 -1.13 17.03
CA THR A 144 10.41 -2.28 17.93
C THR A 144 11.77 -2.61 18.53
N HIS A 145 11.98 -2.22 19.79
CA HIS A 145 13.11 -2.70 20.57
C HIS A 145 12.94 -4.19 20.84
N ASP A 146 13.99 -4.97 20.60
CA ASP A 146 14.03 -6.35 21.07
C ASP A 146 13.94 -6.29 22.59
N GLU A 147 12.87 -6.83 23.18
CA GLU A 147 12.85 -6.98 24.63
C GLU A 147 14.07 -7.80 25.00
N PRO A 148 14.93 -7.30 25.91
CA PRO A 148 16.07 -8.07 26.36
C PRO A 148 15.49 -9.39 26.86
N LYS A 149 15.98 -10.52 26.33
CA LYS A 149 15.63 -11.83 26.89
C LYS A 149 15.83 -11.66 28.39
N ARG A 150 14.75 -11.70 29.18
CA ARG A 150 14.85 -11.77 30.64
C ARG A 150 15.81 -12.93 30.85
N GLU A 151 17.06 -12.59 31.17
CA GLU A 151 18.05 -13.57 31.53
C GLU A 151 17.38 -14.25 32.70
N LYS A 152 17.01 -15.52 32.52
CA LYS A 152 16.51 -16.32 33.63
C LYS A 152 17.69 -16.37 34.56
N THR A 153 17.79 -15.38 35.45
CA THR A 153 18.72 -15.35 36.55
C THR A 153 18.59 -16.72 37.14
N LYS A 154 19.62 -17.55 36.95
CA LYS A 154 19.66 -18.85 37.61
C LYS A 154 19.46 -18.50 39.07
N VAL A 155 18.27 -18.83 39.58
CA VAL A 155 17.94 -18.73 40.99
C VAL A 155 18.96 -19.64 41.65
N MET A 156 20.04 -19.03 42.12
CA MET A 156 21.20 -19.70 42.66
C MET A 156 20.77 -20.11 44.06
N ASP A 157 20.41 -21.39 44.20
CA ASP A 157 20.13 -22.10 45.45
C ASP A 157 19.40 -21.27 46.52
N THR A 158 18.30 -20.61 46.14
CA THR A 158 17.37 -20.08 47.13
C THR A 158 16.62 -21.26 47.74
N ASN A 159 16.53 -21.27 49.07
CA ASN A 159 15.91 -22.32 49.88
C ASN A 159 14.56 -22.78 49.26
N PRO A 160 14.31 -24.09 49.07
CA PRO A 160 13.07 -24.61 48.50
C PRO A 160 11.79 -24.11 49.18
N GLU A 161 11.82 -23.73 50.46
CA GLU A 161 10.66 -23.11 51.14
C GLU A 161 10.30 -21.71 50.60
N GLU A 162 11.28 -20.93 50.14
CA GLU A 162 11.05 -19.58 49.62
C GLU A 162 10.47 -19.63 48.19
N GLN A 163 10.85 -20.66 47.43
CA GLN A 163 10.34 -20.89 46.08
C GLN A 163 8.86 -21.30 46.06
N VAL A 164 8.39 -22.04 47.08
CA VAL A 164 6.96 -22.39 47.23
C VAL A 164 6.10 -21.16 47.55
N ARG A 165 6.58 -20.23 48.40
CA ARG A 165 5.83 -18.99 48.68
C ARG A 165 5.73 -18.04 47.48
N LEU A 166 6.76 -18.01 46.63
CA LEU A 166 6.75 -17.17 45.43
C LEU A 166 5.85 -17.75 44.34
N ASN A 167 5.89 -19.07 44.10
CA ASN A 167 5.00 -19.71 43.14
C ASN A 167 3.52 -19.59 43.54
N GLN A 168 3.21 -19.63 44.84
CA GLN A 168 1.83 -19.47 45.32
C GLN A 168 1.32 -18.01 45.24
N LYS A 169 2.21 -17.04 45.00
CA LYS A 169 1.82 -15.63 44.84
C LYS A 169 1.66 -15.22 43.37
N GLU A 170 2.18 -15.98 42.43
CA GLU A 170 1.97 -15.74 40.99
C GLU A 170 0.61 -16.27 40.52
N ASP A 171 0.08 -17.36 41.08
CA ASP A 171 -1.19 -17.98 40.63
C ASP A 171 -2.47 -17.19 40.97
N ASP A 172 -2.42 -16.21 41.89
CA ASP A 172 -3.59 -15.41 42.31
C ASP A 172 -3.65 -14.01 41.65
N SER A 173 -2.83 -13.74 40.63
CA SER A 173 -2.69 -12.38 40.04
C SER A 173 -2.87 -12.27 38.53
N ASP A 174 -3.43 -13.30 37.88
CA ASP A 174 -3.63 -13.32 36.43
C ASP A 174 -4.97 -12.76 35.94
N ASP A 175 -5.88 -12.43 36.86
CA ASP A 175 -7.18 -11.84 36.53
C ASP A 175 -7.22 -10.34 36.88
N GLU A 176 -7.51 -9.54 35.85
CA GLU A 176 -7.97 -8.16 35.96
C GLU A 176 -6.98 -7.08 36.40
N GLU A 177 -5.99 -6.77 35.56
CA GLU A 177 -5.70 -5.34 35.35
C GLU A 177 -4.96 -5.09 34.02
N TRP A 178 -5.74 -4.99 32.94
CA TRP A 178 -5.38 -4.16 31.78
C TRP A 178 -5.44 -2.67 32.17
N HIS A 179 -4.87 -2.30 33.31
CA HIS A 179 -4.73 -0.93 33.72
C HIS A 179 -3.94 -0.20 32.64
N GLY A 180 -4.59 0.81 32.07
CA GLY A 180 -4.13 1.53 30.91
C GLY A 180 -2.70 1.99 31.11
N TYR A 181 -1.77 1.23 30.54
CA TYR A 181 -0.42 1.69 30.30
C TYR A 181 -0.55 2.93 29.41
N HIS A 182 -0.61 4.10 30.04
CA HIS A 182 -0.16 5.33 29.45
C HIS A 182 1.26 5.02 28.98
N LEU A 183 1.42 4.70 27.69
CA LEU A 183 2.71 4.61 27.04
C LEU A 183 3.08 6.05 26.63
N PRO A 184 3.84 6.81 27.44
CA PRO A 184 4.20 8.20 27.15
C PRO A 184 5.04 8.39 25.86
N GLY A 185 5.31 7.34 25.07
CA GLY A 185 6.05 7.41 23.80
C GLY A 185 5.25 7.06 22.54
N LEU A 186 3.94 6.80 22.61
CA LEU A 186 3.19 6.31 21.44
C LEU A 186 2.95 7.41 20.38
N LYS A 187 2.73 8.65 20.82
CA LYS A 187 2.48 9.80 19.95
C LYS A 187 3.69 10.13 19.05
N GLY A 188 4.90 10.04 19.59
CA GLY A 188 6.14 10.31 18.85
C GLY A 188 6.45 9.26 17.77
N ARG A 189 6.21 7.97 18.08
CA ARG A 189 6.36 6.87 17.11
C ARG A 189 5.38 6.98 15.96
N TYR A 190 4.11 7.29 16.26
CA TYR A 190 3.09 7.45 15.24
C TYR A 190 3.49 8.52 14.22
N HIS A 191 3.82 9.75 14.65
CA HIS A 191 4.20 10.82 13.72
C HIS A 191 5.35 10.45 12.79
N ARG A 192 6.31 9.66 13.29
CA ARG A 192 7.47 9.22 12.52
C ARG A 192 7.09 8.33 11.34
N VAL A 193 6.15 7.40 11.51
CA VAL A 193 5.69 6.53 10.42
C VAL A 193 4.94 7.32 9.32
N TRP A 194 4.31 8.45 9.67
CA TRP A 194 3.54 9.26 8.71
C TRP A 194 4.40 10.15 7.81
N TYR A 195 5.71 10.25 8.03
CA TYR A 195 6.64 10.95 7.12
C TYR A 195 6.63 10.40 5.68
N TRP A 196 6.16 9.17 5.48
CA TRP A 196 6.07 8.54 4.16
C TRP A 196 4.81 8.98 3.38
N VAL A 197 3.78 9.53 4.02
CA VAL A 197 2.52 9.88 3.35
C VAL A 197 2.68 10.89 2.21
N PRO A 198 3.51 11.95 2.30
CA PRO A 198 3.74 12.85 1.16
C PRO A 198 4.24 12.13 -0.10
N LEU A 199 5.11 11.13 0.05
CA LEU A 199 5.58 10.31 -1.07
C LEU A 199 4.42 9.53 -1.72
N TYR A 200 3.52 8.98 -0.91
CA TYR A 200 2.31 8.33 -1.41
C TYR A 200 1.40 9.30 -2.15
N VAL A 201 1.19 10.51 -1.63
CA VAL A 201 0.38 11.56 -2.29
C VAL A 201 0.97 11.93 -3.65
N LEU A 202 2.29 12.08 -3.75
CA LEU A 202 2.97 12.32 -5.04
C LEU A 202 2.68 11.19 -6.04
N GLY A 203 2.77 9.94 -5.58
CA GLY A 203 2.41 8.78 -6.39
C GLY A 203 0.96 8.81 -6.86
N VAL A 204 0.02 9.17 -5.97
CA VAL A 204 -1.41 9.29 -6.29
C VAL A 204 -1.64 10.30 -7.41
N VAL A 205 -0.99 11.47 -7.37
CA VAL A 205 -1.09 12.47 -8.45
C VAL A 205 -0.62 11.90 -9.79
N VAL A 206 0.51 11.20 -9.81
CA VAL A 206 1.03 10.54 -11.02
C VAL A 206 0.05 9.49 -11.55
N GLY A 207 -0.46 8.62 -10.67
CA GLY A 207 -1.45 7.61 -11.03
C GLY A 207 -2.75 8.23 -11.55
N PHE A 208 -3.19 9.35 -10.95
CA PHE A 208 -4.40 10.06 -11.34
C PHE A 208 -4.32 10.61 -12.75
N VAL A 209 -3.20 11.21 -13.13
CA VAL A 209 -2.96 11.68 -14.51
C VAL A 209 -3.07 10.52 -15.50
N GLY A 210 -2.49 9.36 -15.18
CA GLY A 210 -2.60 8.15 -16.00
C GLY A 210 -4.05 7.70 -16.16
N ILE A 211 -4.79 7.52 -15.06
CA ILE A 211 -6.17 7.05 -15.10
C ILE A 211 -7.10 8.04 -15.81
N MET A 212 -6.96 9.34 -15.54
CA MET A 212 -7.80 10.35 -16.20
C MET A 212 -7.61 10.38 -17.72
N ASN A 213 -6.38 10.15 -18.21
CA ASN A 213 -6.13 10.03 -19.64
C ASN A 213 -6.86 8.82 -20.25
N ILE A 214 -6.87 7.68 -19.56
CA ILE A 214 -7.58 6.48 -20.04
C ILE A 214 -9.09 6.73 -20.01
N VAL A 215 -9.61 7.27 -18.91
CA VAL A 215 -11.04 7.51 -18.70
C VAL A 215 -11.56 8.50 -19.74
N SER A 216 -10.89 9.61 -19.97
CA SER A 216 -11.36 10.65 -20.90
C SER A 216 -11.54 10.13 -22.32
N LYS A 217 -10.70 9.19 -22.76
CA LYS A 217 -10.79 8.56 -24.10
C LYS A 217 -11.90 7.52 -24.21
N HIS A 218 -12.21 6.79 -23.14
CA HIS A 218 -13.08 5.62 -23.20
C HIS A 218 -14.45 5.78 -22.55
N ILE A 219 -14.65 6.86 -21.78
CA ILE A 219 -15.89 7.07 -21.03
C ILE A 219 -17.13 7.18 -21.93
N MET A 220 -17.02 7.73 -23.14
CA MET A 220 -18.19 7.83 -24.03
C MET A 220 -18.61 6.48 -24.62
N GLY A 221 -17.65 5.59 -24.87
CA GLY A 221 -17.89 4.29 -25.52
C GLY A 221 -18.22 3.14 -24.55
N ASN A 222 -17.90 3.26 -23.26
CA ASN A 222 -18.04 2.18 -22.30
C ASN A 222 -19.06 2.53 -21.18
N GLN A 223 -20.22 1.85 -21.19
CA GLN A 223 -21.27 2.09 -20.19
C GLN A 223 -20.84 1.73 -18.76
N GLN A 224 -20.09 0.66 -18.57
CA GLN A 224 -19.59 0.27 -17.24
C GLN A 224 -18.68 1.35 -16.67
N LEU A 225 -17.78 1.88 -17.50
CA LEU A 225 -16.86 2.95 -17.10
C LEU A 225 -17.59 4.24 -16.70
N ARG A 226 -18.70 4.59 -17.38
CA ARG A 226 -19.55 5.73 -16.99
C ARG A 226 -20.20 5.53 -15.63
N ILE A 227 -20.77 4.35 -15.38
CA ILE A 227 -21.42 4.03 -14.10
C ILE A 227 -20.39 4.11 -12.97
N ILE A 228 -19.25 3.45 -13.13
CA ILE A 228 -18.17 3.44 -12.14
C ILE A 228 -17.69 4.87 -11.86
N THR A 229 -17.41 5.66 -12.91
CA THR A 229 -16.95 7.05 -12.75
C THR A 229 -18.00 7.94 -12.10
N GLY A 230 -19.28 7.76 -12.45
CA GLY A 230 -20.39 8.49 -11.82
C GLY A 230 -20.54 8.17 -10.33
N VAL A 231 -20.47 6.89 -9.95
CA VAL A 231 -20.58 6.45 -8.54
C VAL A 231 -19.41 6.98 -7.72
N PHE A 232 -18.17 6.76 -8.16
CA PHE A 232 -17.00 7.24 -7.43
C PHE A 232 -16.93 8.77 -7.39
N GLY A 233 -17.26 9.44 -8.49
CA GLY A 233 -17.34 10.91 -8.56
C GLY A 233 -18.38 11.49 -7.60
N GLY A 234 -19.56 10.86 -7.50
CA GLY A 234 -20.61 11.25 -6.56
C GLY A 234 -20.19 11.09 -5.10
N VAL A 235 -19.53 9.98 -4.76
CA VAL A 235 -18.99 9.74 -3.40
C VAL A 235 -17.91 10.76 -3.04
N VAL A 236 -16.99 11.05 -3.97
CA VAL A 236 -15.95 12.08 -3.78
C VAL A 236 -16.58 13.45 -3.55
N LEU A 237 -17.55 13.85 -4.37
CA LEU A 237 -18.26 15.12 -4.24
C LEU A 237 -18.95 15.22 -2.87
N LEU A 238 -19.62 14.15 -2.43
CA LEU A 238 -20.27 14.10 -1.12
C LEU A 238 -19.27 14.31 0.02
N ILE A 239 -18.12 13.63 0.00
CA ILE A 239 -17.08 13.78 1.03
C ILE A 239 -16.57 15.23 1.07
N VAL A 240 -16.29 15.82 -0.10
CA VAL A 240 -15.81 17.21 -0.18
C VAL A 240 -16.86 18.17 0.38
N LEU A 241 -18.14 18.02 0.02
CA LEU A 241 -19.22 18.86 0.53
C LEU A 241 -19.38 18.73 2.04
N VAL A 242 -19.30 17.52 2.60
CA VAL A 242 -19.35 17.29 4.05
C VAL A 242 -18.18 17.99 4.75
N VAL A 243 -16.96 17.88 4.23
CA VAL A 243 -15.78 18.53 4.82
C VAL A 243 -15.89 20.05 4.76
N VAL A 244 -16.36 20.61 3.64
CA VAL A 244 -16.59 22.06 3.49
C VAL A 244 -17.67 22.53 4.45
N ALA A 245 -18.80 21.82 4.55
CA ALA A 245 -19.90 22.17 5.46
C ALA A 245 -19.45 22.11 6.93
N LEU A 246 -18.75 21.04 7.34
CA LEU A 246 -18.21 20.92 8.69
C LEU A 246 -17.18 22.03 9.00
N SER A 247 -16.30 22.34 8.05
CA SER A 247 -15.33 23.43 8.20
C SER A 247 -16.03 24.79 8.33
N TRP A 248 -17.08 25.03 7.53
CA TRP A 248 -17.90 26.23 7.61
C TRP A 248 -18.62 26.37 8.96
N LEU A 249 -19.26 25.29 9.42
CA LEU A 249 -19.94 25.26 10.73
C LEU A 249 -18.96 25.52 11.88
N MET A 250 -17.75 24.96 11.80
CA MET A 250 -16.69 25.17 12.78
C MET A 250 -16.18 26.62 12.78
N MET A 251 -16.07 27.27 11.61
CA MET A 251 -15.67 28.68 11.51
C MET A 251 -16.76 29.66 11.94
N SER A 252 -18.04 29.28 11.86
CA SER A 252 -19.17 30.17 12.18
C SER A 252 -19.44 30.31 13.68
N GLY A 253 -18.79 29.52 14.54
CA GLY A 253 -18.97 29.58 15.99
C GLY A 253 -18.33 30.82 16.61
N SER A 254 -19.14 31.74 17.14
CA SER A 254 -18.75 33.03 17.77
C SER A 254 -17.92 32.92 19.09
N GLY A 255 -17.47 31.72 19.47
CA GLY A 255 -16.72 31.51 20.71
C GLY A 255 -15.21 31.47 20.44
N GLY A 256 -14.43 32.35 21.08
CA GLY A 256 -13.00 32.63 20.83
C GLY A 256 -11.97 31.50 21.06
N CYS A 257 -12.23 30.26 20.64
CA CYS A 257 -11.29 29.13 20.66
C CYS A 257 -10.69 28.86 19.27
N VAL A 258 -10.01 29.85 18.69
CA VAL A 258 -9.36 29.76 17.37
C VAL A 258 -8.41 28.56 17.27
N GLY A 259 -7.72 28.20 18.36
CA GLY A 259 -6.75 27.09 18.38
C GLY A 259 -7.37 25.70 18.24
N ILE A 260 -8.47 25.40 18.96
CA ILE A 260 -9.12 24.07 18.94
C ILE A 260 -9.82 23.82 17.60
N VAL A 261 -10.43 24.88 17.05
CA VAL A 261 -11.08 24.85 15.73
C VAL A 261 -10.05 24.55 14.64
N GLY A 262 -8.88 25.21 14.68
CA GLY A 262 -7.82 25.00 13.69
C GLY A 262 -7.30 23.55 13.65
N VAL A 263 -7.01 22.96 14.81
CA VAL A 263 -6.54 21.56 14.90
C VAL A 263 -7.60 20.58 14.42
N SER A 264 -8.86 20.80 14.76
CA SER A 264 -9.96 19.92 14.35
C SER A 264 -10.19 19.97 12.84
N CYS A 265 -10.10 21.16 12.23
CA CYS A 265 -10.19 21.35 10.79
C CYS A 265 -9.04 20.62 10.06
N LEU A 266 -7.79 20.81 10.50
CA LEU A 266 -6.63 20.11 9.93
C LEU A 266 -6.75 18.59 10.02
N ALA A 267 -7.23 18.07 11.16
CA ALA A 267 -7.47 16.64 11.34
C ALA A 267 -8.55 16.13 10.37
N ALA A 268 -9.67 16.85 10.24
CA ALA A 268 -10.75 16.52 9.31
C ALA A 268 -10.27 16.53 7.85
N THR A 269 -9.50 17.55 7.44
CA THR A 269 -8.88 17.62 6.11
C THR A 269 -7.92 16.46 5.90
N GLY A 270 -7.08 16.11 6.88
CA GLY A 270 -6.15 14.98 6.79
C GLY A 270 -6.88 13.64 6.59
N VAL A 271 -7.96 13.41 7.35
CA VAL A 271 -8.82 12.22 7.18
C VAL A 271 -9.46 12.21 5.80
N ALA A 272 -9.96 13.35 5.31
CA ALA A 272 -10.56 13.45 3.98
C ALA A 272 -9.55 13.16 2.87
N VAL A 273 -8.35 13.74 2.91
CA VAL A 273 -7.27 13.47 1.94
C VAL A 273 -6.90 11.99 1.92
N PHE A 274 -6.80 11.37 3.10
CA PHE A 274 -6.55 9.94 3.20
C PHE A 274 -7.69 9.12 2.58
N ALA A 275 -8.94 9.41 2.93
CA ALA A 275 -10.12 8.73 2.38
C ALA A 275 -10.22 8.87 0.85
N LEU A 276 -9.97 10.07 0.31
CA LEU A 276 -9.94 10.32 -1.13
C LEU A 276 -8.83 9.53 -1.82
N SER A 277 -7.67 9.40 -1.18
CA SER A 277 -6.56 8.60 -1.71
C SER A 277 -6.87 7.10 -1.73
N VAL A 278 -7.63 6.60 -0.74
CA VAL A 278 -8.12 5.21 -0.70
C VAL A 278 -9.19 4.99 -1.78
N LEU A 279 -10.14 5.91 -1.92
CA LEU A 279 -11.16 5.86 -2.97
C LEU A 279 -10.54 5.91 -4.36
N PHE A 280 -9.48 6.69 -4.56
CA PHE A 280 -8.74 6.72 -5.82
C PHE A 280 -8.08 5.37 -6.15
N ALA A 281 -7.55 4.66 -5.15
CA ALA A 281 -7.06 3.28 -5.30
C ALA A 281 -8.14 2.33 -5.79
N PHE A 282 -9.32 2.38 -5.16
CA PHE A 282 -10.44 1.54 -5.57
C PHE A 282 -10.95 1.93 -6.96
N TYR A 283 -11.12 3.23 -7.22
CA TYR A 283 -11.55 3.73 -8.52
C TYR A 283 -10.64 3.23 -9.64
N THR A 284 -9.32 3.33 -9.46
CA THR A 284 -8.35 2.83 -10.43
C THR A 284 -8.53 1.35 -10.71
N ASP A 285 -8.68 0.52 -9.68
CA ASP A 285 -8.87 -0.92 -9.87
C ASP A 285 -10.15 -1.22 -10.67
N TRP A 286 -11.26 -0.55 -10.38
CA TRP A 286 -12.54 -0.72 -11.08
C TRP A 286 -12.53 -0.16 -12.51
N VAL A 287 -11.84 0.95 -12.76
CA VAL A 287 -11.63 1.48 -14.12
C VAL A 287 -10.88 0.46 -14.96
N LEU A 288 -9.77 -0.08 -14.45
CA LEU A 288 -9.00 -1.12 -15.15
C LEU A 288 -9.85 -2.38 -15.40
N ALA A 289 -10.68 -2.77 -14.43
CA ALA A 289 -11.62 -3.89 -14.58
C ALA A 289 -12.64 -3.67 -15.71
N ALA A 290 -13.22 -2.47 -15.79
CA ALA A 290 -14.18 -2.12 -16.83
C ALA A 290 -13.55 -2.04 -18.23
N LEU A 291 -12.26 -1.71 -18.32
CA LEU A 291 -11.51 -1.72 -19.58
C LEU A 291 -11.14 -3.14 -20.02
N ALA A 292 -10.94 -4.05 -19.06
CA ALA A 292 -10.71 -5.48 -19.33
C ALA A 292 -12.01 -6.25 -19.59
N GLU A 293 -13.18 -5.62 -19.44
CA GLU A 293 -14.50 -6.28 -19.43
C GLU A 293 -14.61 -7.42 -18.39
N ASP A 294 -13.81 -7.33 -17.32
CA ASP A 294 -13.79 -8.27 -16.22
C ASP A 294 -13.71 -7.51 -14.89
N LEU A 295 -14.88 -7.34 -14.25
CA LEU A 295 -15.01 -6.63 -12.98
C LEU A 295 -14.34 -7.36 -11.81
N VAL A 296 -14.16 -8.68 -11.90
CA VAL A 296 -13.46 -9.45 -10.86
C VAL A 296 -11.97 -9.14 -10.92
N GLY A 297 -11.43 -9.01 -12.13
CA GLY A 297 -10.03 -8.72 -12.39
C GLY A 297 -9.16 -9.97 -12.40
N THR A 298 -9.68 -11.05 -12.98
CA THR A 298 -8.95 -12.30 -13.19
C THR A 298 -7.85 -12.11 -14.25
N PRO A 299 -6.65 -12.65 -14.03
CA PRO A 299 -5.56 -12.52 -15.00
C PRO A 299 -5.81 -13.40 -16.23
N SER A 300 -5.34 -12.95 -17.39
CA SER A 300 -5.18 -13.83 -18.55
C SER A 300 -4.19 -14.97 -18.25
N GLN A 301 -4.34 -16.11 -18.93
CA GLN A 301 -3.50 -17.30 -18.68
C GLN A 301 -1.99 -16.98 -18.76
N ASP A 302 -1.58 -16.16 -19.72
CA ASP A 302 -0.16 -15.81 -19.94
C ASP A 302 0.43 -14.95 -18.81
N ASN A 303 -0.41 -14.26 -18.03
CA ASN A 303 0.00 -13.34 -16.99
C ASN A 303 -0.33 -13.82 -15.57
N ALA A 304 -1.03 -14.95 -15.44
CA ALA A 304 -1.50 -15.46 -14.16
C ALA A 304 -0.38 -15.64 -13.13
N VAL A 305 0.79 -16.17 -13.56
CA VAL A 305 1.94 -16.37 -12.66
C VAL A 305 2.45 -15.04 -12.11
N PHE A 306 2.67 -14.03 -12.96
CA PHE A 306 3.16 -12.71 -12.53
C PHE A 306 2.15 -11.99 -11.64
N TYR A 307 0.86 -12.11 -11.99
CA TYR A 307 -0.25 -11.54 -11.23
C TYR A 307 -0.30 -12.09 -9.80
N TRP A 308 -0.35 -13.42 -9.66
CA TRP A 308 -0.45 -14.07 -8.36
C TRP A 308 0.83 -13.95 -7.55
N MET A 309 1.99 -13.97 -8.21
CA MET A 309 3.27 -13.71 -7.54
C MET A 309 3.33 -12.29 -6.98
N TYR A 310 2.88 -11.27 -7.73
CA TYR A 310 2.81 -9.91 -7.24
C TYR A 310 1.82 -9.78 -6.06
N PHE A 311 0.64 -10.40 -6.20
CA PHE A 311 -0.36 -10.43 -5.13
C PHE A 311 0.22 -11.05 -3.86
N ALA A 312 0.84 -12.22 -3.94
CA ALA A 312 1.45 -12.91 -2.80
C ALA A 312 2.61 -12.12 -2.19
N ALA A 313 3.51 -11.58 -3.02
CA ALA A 313 4.66 -10.79 -2.56
C ALA A 313 4.22 -9.56 -1.75
N LYS A 314 3.16 -8.87 -2.17
CA LYS A 314 2.60 -7.71 -1.45
C LYS A 314 2.02 -8.10 -0.08
N ARG A 315 1.63 -9.37 0.09
CA ARG A 315 1.09 -9.95 1.33
C ARG A 315 2.15 -10.55 2.25
N LEU A 316 3.38 -10.73 1.80
CA LEU A 316 4.45 -11.30 2.64
C LEU A 316 4.55 -10.60 4.01
N PRO A 317 4.46 -9.27 4.13
CA PRO A 317 4.56 -8.66 5.46
C PRO A 317 3.38 -8.94 6.39
N MET A 318 2.29 -9.56 5.90
CA MET A 318 1.23 -10.07 6.77
C MET A 318 1.70 -11.26 7.62
N VAL A 319 2.71 -12.01 7.17
CA VAL A 319 3.30 -13.11 7.95
C VAL A 319 4.35 -12.65 8.95
N SER A 320 4.47 -11.35 9.22
CA SER A 320 5.38 -10.83 10.25
C SER A 320 4.97 -11.30 11.64
N PHE A 321 5.95 -11.60 12.52
CA PHE A 321 5.73 -12.12 13.88
C PHE A 321 6.63 -11.44 14.92
#